data_AF-A0A1V6GQM8-F1
#
_entry.id   AF-A0A1V6GQM8-F1
#
_cell.length_a   1.000
_cell.length_b   1.000
_cell.length_c   1.000
_cell.angle_alpha   90.00
_cell.angle_beta   90.00
_cell.angle_gamma   90.00
#
_symmetry.space_group_name_H-M   'P 1'
#
loop_
_entity.id
_entity.type
_entity.pdbx_description
1 polymer ?
#
loop_
_entity_poly.entity_id
_entity_poly.type
_entity_poly.pdbx_seq_one_letter_code
_entity_poly.pdbx_strand_id
1 'polypeptide(L)'
;MKIAVTSTGPSLDAPVEPRFGRCPWFLVGETDTMQFEAVENSSAALGGGAGIQTGQTMAKLGVTHVLTGNCGPNAFQTLSAAGITVVTGCSGMVRDAIERFRSGSMTASAGANVMDHYGMGGTGGNDMSRGGGRGMGGGRGMGGGRGMGGGRGMGMGGGRGKGGGRGMGMGGGRGMDMSVAGNAIPPTIEQAGRKTTIAKVDPDLCTGCGVCVDMCPMGAISLRDNTAQVDVQKCTGCGICEDECPVGAISLQ
;
A
#
# COMPACT_ATOMS: atom_id res chain seq x y z
N MET A 1 3.58 -17.60 -22.54
CA MET A 1 2.79 -17.98 -21.35
C MET A 1 1.86 -16.83 -20.98
N LYS A 2 0.56 -17.08 -20.79
CA LYS A 2 -0.40 -16.00 -20.48
C LYS A 2 -0.33 -15.60 -19.01
N ILE A 3 0.00 -14.35 -18.75
CA ILE A 3 0.14 -13.81 -17.39
C ILE A 3 -0.73 -12.56 -17.20
N ALA A 4 -1.01 -12.23 -15.94
CA ALA A 4 -1.59 -10.96 -15.53
C ALA A 4 -0.65 -10.24 -14.55
N VAL A 5 -0.49 -8.94 -14.70
CA VAL A 5 0.30 -8.09 -13.79
C VAL A 5 -0.58 -7.00 -13.21
N THR A 6 -0.55 -6.82 -11.89
CA THR A 6 -1.28 -5.72 -11.24
C THR A 6 -0.61 -4.39 -11.55
N SER A 7 -1.39 -3.36 -11.85
CA SER A 7 -0.89 -2.05 -12.27
C SER A 7 -1.76 -0.91 -11.78
N THR A 8 -1.12 0.23 -11.52
CA THR A 8 -1.82 1.48 -11.21
C THR A 8 -2.41 2.15 -12.45
N GLY A 9 -2.02 1.72 -13.67
CA GLY A 9 -2.46 2.30 -14.94
C GLY A 9 -2.51 1.31 -16.11
N PRO A 10 -3.05 1.72 -17.28
CA PRO A 10 -3.28 0.83 -18.42
C PRO A 10 -2.06 0.62 -19.33
N SER A 11 -0.84 0.90 -18.86
CA SER A 11 0.39 0.79 -19.68
C SER A 11 1.46 -0.06 -19.00
N LEU A 12 2.41 -0.57 -19.79
CA LEU A 12 3.57 -1.33 -19.28
C LEU A 12 4.56 -0.46 -18.49
N ASP A 13 4.51 0.84 -18.68
CA ASP A 13 5.36 1.81 -18.00
C ASP A 13 4.69 2.37 -16.72
N ALA A 14 3.52 1.82 -16.37
CA ALA A 14 2.87 2.10 -15.10
C ALA A 14 3.51 1.27 -13.96
N PRO A 15 3.51 1.78 -12.72
CA PRO A 15 3.92 1.03 -11.56
C PRO A 15 3.05 -0.20 -11.29
N VAL A 16 3.67 -1.25 -10.76
CA VAL A 16 2.96 -2.41 -10.21
C VAL A 16 2.13 -1.98 -9.01
N GLU A 17 0.82 -2.26 -9.05
CA GLU A 17 -0.05 -1.97 -7.91
C GLU A 17 0.17 -3.00 -6.79
N PRO A 18 0.42 -2.56 -5.54
CA PRO A 18 0.70 -3.48 -4.43
C PRO A 18 -0.48 -4.35 -3.99
N ARG A 19 -1.73 -4.03 -4.34
CA ARG A 19 -2.92 -4.75 -3.85
C ARG A 19 -3.59 -5.51 -4.98
N PHE A 20 -3.56 -6.83 -4.94
CA PHE A 20 -4.21 -7.66 -5.96
C PHE A 20 -5.72 -7.39 -6.12
N GLY A 21 -6.52 -7.59 -5.07
CA GLY A 21 -7.98 -7.54 -5.20
C GLY A 21 -8.54 -6.15 -5.50
N ARG A 22 -7.81 -5.10 -5.15
CA ARG A 22 -8.21 -3.69 -5.36
C ARG A 22 -7.37 -2.98 -6.41
N CYS A 23 -6.66 -3.76 -7.20
CA CYS A 23 -5.89 -3.25 -8.31
C CYS A 23 -6.82 -2.59 -9.33
N PRO A 24 -6.54 -1.37 -9.82
CA PRO A 24 -7.39 -0.73 -10.82
C PRO A 24 -7.24 -1.36 -12.21
N TRP A 25 -6.03 -1.81 -12.58
CA TRP A 25 -5.74 -2.32 -13.93
C TRP A 25 -4.91 -3.60 -13.92
N PHE A 26 -5.30 -4.58 -14.71
CA PHE A 26 -4.48 -5.76 -15.01
C PHE A 26 -3.91 -5.64 -16.42
N LEU A 27 -2.59 -5.78 -16.55
CA LEU A 27 -1.96 -5.99 -17.86
C LEU A 27 -1.93 -7.49 -18.11
N VAL A 28 -2.74 -7.94 -19.05
CA VAL A 28 -2.92 -9.36 -19.38
C VAL A 28 -2.32 -9.65 -20.74
N GLY A 29 -1.50 -10.67 -20.87
CA GLY A 29 -0.78 -10.88 -22.12
C GLY A 29 0.19 -12.04 -22.09
N GLU A 30 0.92 -12.19 -23.20
CA GLU A 30 1.91 -13.24 -23.38
C GLU A 30 3.32 -12.72 -23.11
N THR A 31 4.05 -13.43 -22.26
CA THR A 31 5.46 -13.11 -21.92
C THR A 31 6.42 -13.17 -23.09
N ASP A 32 6.08 -13.96 -24.11
CA ASP A 32 6.99 -14.27 -25.23
C ASP A 32 6.95 -13.18 -26.30
N THR A 33 5.76 -12.60 -26.54
CA THR A 33 5.54 -11.56 -27.55
C THR A 33 5.51 -10.14 -26.98
N MET A 34 5.50 -9.98 -25.65
CA MET A 34 5.31 -8.69 -24.97
C MET A 34 4.02 -7.96 -25.39
N GLN A 35 3.02 -8.69 -25.88
CA GLN A 35 1.71 -8.14 -26.25
C GLN A 35 0.78 -8.24 -25.03
N PHE A 36 0.45 -7.08 -24.46
CA PHE A 36 -0.38 -6.96 -23.28
C PHE A 36 -1.58 -6.05 -23.55
N GLU A 37 -2.75 -6.48 -23.10
CA GLU A 37 -3.97 -5.69 -23.05
C GLU A 37 -4.22 -5.19 -21.62
N ALA A 38 -4.71 -3.95 -21.49
CA ALA A 38 -5.11 -3.40 -20.21
C ALA A 38 -6.58 -3.76 -19.93
N VAL A 39 -6.80 -4.46 -18.83
CA VAL A 39 -8.13 -4.85 -18.34
C VAL A 39 -8.44 -4.08 -17.07
N GLU A 40 -9.49 -3.27 -17.10
CA GLU A 40 -9.97 -2.55 -15.91
C GLU A 40 -10.61 -3.52 -14.91
N ASN A 41 -10.31 -3.34 -13.62
CA ASN A 41 -10.90 -4.15 -12.56
C ASN A 41 -12.11 -3.47 -11.95
N SER A 42 -13.29 -3.85 -12.44
CA SER A 42 -14.57 -3.43 -11.86
C SER A 42 -14.75 -3.82 -10.38
N SER A 43 -13.95 -4.76 -9.86
CA SER A 43 -14.02 -5.22 -8.47
C SER A 43 -13.28 -4.32 -7.48
N ALA A 44 -12.49 -3.34 -7.95
CA ALA A 44 -11.63 -2.53 -7.10
C ALA A 44 -12.41 -1.70 -6.06
N ALA A 45 -13.63 -1.28 -6.40
CA ALA A 45 -14.51 -0.47 -5.55
C ALA A 45 -15.41 -1.29 -4.61
N LEU A 46 -15.35 -2.62 -4.64
CA LEU A 46 -16.24 -3.46 -3.83
C LEU A 46 -15.92 -3.32 -2.33
N GLY A 47 -16.98 -3.18 -1.52
CA GLY A 47 -16.89 -3.12 -0.07
C GLY A 47 -16.33 -4.40 0.56
N GLY A 48 -16.45 -5.54 -0.13
CA GLY A 48 -15.92 -6.85 0.28
C GLY A 48 -15.86 -7.83 -0.89
N GLY A 49 -15.05 -8.88 -0.76
CA GLY A 49 -14.94 -9.93 -1.78
C GLY A 49 -14.20 -9.55 -3.06
N ALA A 50 -13.59 -8.35 -3.12
CA ALA A 50 -12.86 -7.87 -4.29
C ALA A 50 -11.82 -8.88 -4.79
N GLY A 51 -11.02 -9.46 -3.88
CA GLY A 51 -10.02 -10.48 -4.23
C GLY A 51 -10.60 -11.76 -4.86
N ILE A 52 -11.79 -12.20 -4.44
CA ILE A 52 -12.45 -13.40 -4.99
C ILE A 52 -12.96 -13.10 -6.40
N GLN A 53 -13.68 -11.98 -6.57
CA GLN A 53 -14.21 -11.58 -7.87
C GLN A 53 -13.08 -11.35 -8.89
N THR A 54 -12.03 -10.64 -8.48
CA THR A 54 -10.83 -10.46 -9.30
C THR A 54 -10.17 -11.81 -9.64
N GLY A 55 -10.02 -12.72 -8.69
CA GLY A 55 -9.47 -14.05 -8.94
C GLY A 55 -10.29 -14.86 -9.95
N GLN A 56 -11.62 -14.81 -9.86
CA GLN A 56 -12.53 -15.42 -10.83
C GLN A 56 -12.40 -14.79 -12.22
N THR A 57 -12.25 -13.47 -12.30
CA THR A 57 -12.00 -12.76 -13.57
C THR A 57 -10.69 -13.21 -14.20
N MET A 58 -9.61 -13.33 -13.42
CA MET A 58 -8.32 -13.84 -13.90
C MET A 58 -8.47 -15.27 -14.47
N ALA A 59 -9.20 -16.14 -13.78
CA ALA A 59 -9.50 -17.49 -14.26
C ALA A 59 -10.26 -17.49 -15.59
N LYS A 60 -11.28 -16.62 -15.75
CA LYS A 60 -12.03 -16.48 -17.01
C LYS A 60 -11.16 -15.99 -18.17
N LEU A 61 -10.17 -15.14 -17.88
CA LEU A 61 -9.21 -14.66 -18.87
C LEU A 61 -8.17 -15.72 -19.26
N GLY A 62 -8.13 -16.87 -18.57
CA GLY A 62 -7.24 -17.98 -18.87
C GLY A 62 -5.78 -17.68 -18.54
N VAL A 63 -5.51 -16.81 -17.56
CA VAL A 63 -4.14 -16.50 -17.16
C VAL A 63 -3.58 -17.66 -16.33
N THR A 64 -2.32 -17.99 -16.56
CA THR A 64 -1.62 -19.07 -15.86
C THR A 64 -0.84 -18.56 -14.65
N HIS A 65 -0.42 -17.29 -14.69
CA HIS A 65 0.33 -16.64 -13.63
C HIS A 65 -0.20 -15.23 -13.34
N VAL A 66 -0.16 -14.85 -12.07
CA VAL A 66 -0.46 -13.50 -11.60
C VAL A 66 0.75 -12.93 -10.87
N LEU A 67 1.23 -11.77 -11.32
CA LEU A 67 2.31 -11.02 -10.70
C LEU A 67 1.70 -9.85 -9.93
N THR A 68 2.00 -9.77 -8.64
CA THR A 68 1.46 -8.70 -7.78
C THR A 68 2.38 -8.37 -6.61
N GLY A 69 2.20 -7.21 -6.00
CA GLY A 69 2.88 -6.90 -4.74
C GLY A 69 2.38 -7.79 -3.61
N ASN A 70 1.08 -7.72 -3.32
CA ASN A 70 0.46 -8.44 -2.21
C ASN A 70 -0.82 -9.15 -2.63
N CYS A 71 -0.97 -10.36 -2.10
CA CYS A 71 -2.13 -11.22 -2.27
C CYS A 71 -2.60 -11.72 -0.90
N GLY A 72 -3.85 -11.40 -0.55
CA GLY A 72 -4.50 -11.90 0.67
C GLY A 72 -5.03 -13.33 0.50
N PRO A 73 -5.40 -14.01 1.60
CA PRO A 73 -5.70 -15.45 1.60
C PRO A 73 -6.91 -15.81 0.74
N ASN A 74 -7.98 -15.01 0.76
CA ASN A 74 -9.16 -15.25 -0.08
C ASN A 74 -8.86 -15.20 -1.59
N ALA A 75 -8.00 -14.26 -2.00
CA ALA A 75 -7.57 -14.15 -3.39
C ALA A 75 -6.65 -15.32 -3.77
N PHE A 76 -5.67 -15.62 -2.92
CA PHE A 76 -4.71 -16.71 -3.14
C PHE A 76 -5.41 -18.06 -3.28
N GLN A 77 -6.39 -18.36 -2.41
CA GLN A 77 -7.20 -19.57 -2.50
C GLN A 77 -8.00 -19.64 -3.80
N THR A 78 -8.62 -18.53 -4.21
CA THR A 78 -9.39 -18.46 -5.46
C THR A 78 -8.52 -18.71 -6.69
N LEU A 79 -7.34 -18.07 -6.73
CA LEU A 79 -6.36 -18.23 -7.81
C LEU A 79 -5.79 -19.66 -7.85
N SER A 80 -5.43 -20.20 -6.69
CA SER A 80 -4.89 -21.56 -6.57
C SER A 80 -5.91 -22.62 -7.00
N ALA A 81 -7.18 -22.46 -6.62
CA ALA A 81 -8.27 -23.35 -7.04
C ALA A 81 -8.51 -23.32 -8.57
N ALA A 82 -8.17 -22.21 -9.22
CA ALA A 82 -8.21 -22.06 -10.67
C ALA A 82 -6.92 -22.55 -11.38
N GLY A 83 -5.93 -23.07 -10.64
CA GLY A 83 -4.65 -23.49 -11.19
C GLY A 83 -3.73 -22.33 -11.59
N ILE A 84 -3.96 -21.13 -11.05
CA ILE A 84 -3.19 -19.92 -11.35
C ILE A 84 -2.06 -19.79 -10.34
N THR A 85 -0.83 -19.71 -10.83
CA THR A 85 0.35 -19.51 -9.99
C THR A 85 0.48 -18.04 -9.61
N VAL A 86 0.61 -17.75 -8.32
CA VAL A 86 0.76 -16.38 -7.82
C VAL A 86 2.22 -16.09 -7.54
N VAL A 87 2.70 -14.93 -7.99
CA VAL A 87 4.03 -14.39 -7.68
C VAL A 87 3.82 -13.09 -6.92
N THR A 88 4.20 -13.07 -5.64
CA THR A 88 4.10 -11.90 -4.76
C THR A 88 5.45 -11.20 -4.60
N GLY A 89 5.43 -9.98 -4.06
CA GLY A 89 6.63 -9.18 -3.84
C GLY A 89 7.08 -8.40 -5.08
N CYS A 90 6.25 -8.32 -6.11
CA CYS A 90 6.51 -7.49 -7.28
C CYS A 90 6.40 -6.00 -6.92
N SER A 91 7.36 -5.21 -7.38
CA SER A 91 7.41 -3.75 -7.20
C SER A 91 8.18 -3.11 -8.36
N GLY A 92 8.02 -1.80 -8.54
CA GLY A 92 8.63 -1.08 -9.67
C GLY A 92 7.70 -1.04 -10.87
N MET A 93 8.24 -0.98 -12.09
CA MET A 93 7.45 -0.91 -13.31
C MET A 93 6.91 -2.28 -13.71
N VAL A 94 5.74 -2.30 -14.36
CA VAL A 94 5.13 -3.53 -14.90
C VAL A 94 6.06 -4.21 -15.90
N ARG A 95 6.69 -3.46 -16.79
CA ARG A 95 7.69 -3.97 -17.75
C ARG A 95 8.81 -4.75 -17.05
N ASP A 96 9.42 -4.15 -16.03
CA ASP A 96 10.53 -4.76 -15.29
C ASP A 96 10.07 -6.05 -14.58
N ALA A 97 8.85 -6.05 -14.03
CA ALA A 97 8.29 -7.25 -13.39
C ALA A 97 8.11 -8.40 -14.39
N ILE A 98 7.67 -8.11 -15.62
CA ILE A 98 7.53 -9.11 -16.69
C ILE A 98 8.91 -9.64 -17.11
N GLU A 99 9.92 -8.79 -17.24
CA GLU A 99 11.29 -9.18 -17.59
C GLU A 99 11.95 -10.05 -16.51
N ARG A 100 11.73 -9.71 -15.24
CA ARG A 100 12.18 -10.51 -14.08
C ARG A 100 11.50 -11.87 -14.05
N PHE A 101 10.21 -11.94 -14.38
CA PHE A 101 9.50 -13.21 -14.50
C PHE A 101 10.09 -14.07 -15.63
N ARG A 102 10.29 -13.47 -16.80
CA ARG A 102 10.82 -14.15 -17.99
C ARG A 102 12.24 -14.68 -17.77
N SER A 103 13.08 -13.96 -17.04
CA SER A 103 14.45 -14.38 -16.70
C SER A 103 14.51 -15.45 -15.61
N GLY A 104 13.37 -15.87 -15.04
CA GLY A 104 13.33 -16.89 -13.98
C GLY A 104 13.80 -16.39 -12.62
N SER A 105 13.94 -15.08 -12.43
CA SER A 105 14.43 -14.46 -11.19
C SER A 105 13.37 -14.36 -10.09
N MET A 106 12.13 -14.77 -10.36
CA MET A 106 11.01 -14.69 -9.42
C MET A 106 10.49 -16.07 -9.05
N THR A 107 10.12 -16.22 -7.77
CA THR A 107 9.62 -17.48 -7.22
C THR A 107 8.12 -17.42 -7.00
N ALA A 108 7.43 -18.52 -7.32
CA ALA A 108 6.02 -18.67 -6.99
C ALA A 108 5.79 -18.63 -5.48
N SER A 109 4.73 -17.96 -5.07
CA SER A 109 4.33 -17.84 -3.67
C SER A 109 3.65 -19.13 -3.21
N ALA A 110 4.12 -19.69 -2.10
CA ALA A 110 3.50 -20.87 -1.47
C ALA A 110 2.19 -20.53 -0.71
N GLY A 111 1.90 -19.24 -0.50
CA GLY A 111 0.75 -18.76 0.24
C GLY A 111 0.54 -17.25 0.09
N ALA A 112 -0.51 -16.74 0.74
CA ALA A 112 -0.75 -15.31 0.86
C ALA A 112 0.36 -14.62 1.68
N ASN A 113 0.72 -13.40 1.30
CA ASN A 113 1.80 -12.63 1.95
C ASN A 113 1.29 -11.48 2.83
N VAL A 114 -0.03 -11.29 2.91
CA VAL A 114 -0.67 -10.30 3.79
C VAL A 114 -1.86 -10.92 4.51
N MET A 115 -2.19 -10.37 5.69
CA MET A 115 -3.37 -10.78 6.45
C MET A 115 -4.67 -10.39 5.74
N ASP A 116 -5.77 -10.96 6.21
CA ASP A 116 -7.10 -10.54 5.81
C ASP A 116 -7.29 -9.03 5.99
N HIS A 117 -8.01 -8.41 5.04
CA HIS A 117 -8.35 -6.98 5.04
C HIS A 117 -7.19 -5.99 4.79
N TYR A 118 -6.05 -6.43 4.27
CA TYR A 118 -4.96 -5.55 3.85
C TYR A 118 -5.43 -4.37 2.97
N GLY A 119 -5.08 -3.15 3.37
CA GLY A 119 -5.42 -1.92 2.63
C GLY A 119 -6.83 -1.37 2.84
N MET A 120 -7.60 -1.88 3.81
CA MET A 120 -8.72 -1.13 4.40
C MET A 120 -8.14 -0.17 5.46
N GLY A 121 -8.28 1.14 5.23
CA GLY A 121 -7.88 2.16 6.19
C GLY A 121 -8.68 2.03 7.49
N GLY A 122 -8.10 1.35 8.47
CA GLY A 122 -8.49 1.40 9.86
C GLY A 122 -7.59 2.39 10.58
N THR A 123 -8.14 3.51 11.02
CA THR A 123 -7.62 4.25 12.17
C THR A 123 -7.20 3.26 13.24
N GLY A 124 -5.96 3.41 13.73
CA GLY A 124 -5.35 2.56 14.73
C GLY A 124 -6.36 2.16 15.80
N GLY A 125 -6.66 0.86 15.83
CA GLY A 125 -7.28 0.26 16.99
C GLY A 125 -6.26 0.36 18.10
N ASN A 126 -6.44 1.32 19.00
CA ASN A 126 -5.87 1.23 20.33
C ASN A 126 -6.35 -0.10 20.89
N ASP A 127 -5.40 -1.02 20.97
CA ASP A 127 -5.45 -2.19 21.84
C ASP A 127 -5.92 -1.73 23.22
N MET A 128 -7.21 -1.95 23.47
CA MET A 128 -7.75 -2.14 24.80
C MET A 128 -8.25 -3.58 24.88
N SER A 129 -7.33 -4.52 24.79
CA SER A 129 -7.49 -5.83 25.41
C SER A 129 -7.69 -5.64 26.92
N ARG A 130 -8.92 -5.39 27.34
CA ARG A 130 -9.43 -5.64 28.69
C ARG A 130 -10.93 -5.35 28.78
N GLY A 131 -11.71 -6.41 28.93
CA GLY A 131 -12.92 -6.33 29.76
C GLY A 131 -14.20 -6.87 29.14
N GLY A 132 -14.49 -8.13 29.45
CA GLY A 132 -15.81 -8.57 29.91
C GLY A 132 -17.00 -8.34 28.98
N GLY A 133 -17.34 -9.36 28.20
CA GLY A 133 -18.65 -9.42 27.57
C GLY A 133 -19.80 -9.33 28.58
N ARG A 134 -20.77 -8.47 28.28
CA ARG A 134 -22.18 -8.57 28.70
C ARG A 134 -23.03 -7.99 27.57
N GLY A 135 -23.69 -8.87 26.82
CA GLY A 135 -24.54 -8.48 25.71
C GLY A 135 -25.82 -7.77 26.14
N MET A 136 -26.45 -7.08 25.19
CA MET A 136 -27.88 -6.77 25.20
C MET A 136 -28.40 -6.81 23.77
N GLY A 137 -28.87 -7.99 23.35
CA GLY A 137 -29.72 -8.14 22.18
C GLY A 137 -31.11 -7.58 22.48
N GLY A 138 -31.52 -6.54 21.74
CA GLY A 138 -32.86 -5.95 21.82
C GLY A 138 -33.90 -6.82 21.13
N GLY A 139 -34.16 -8.01 21.67
CA GLY A 139 -35.30 -8.85 21.29
C GLY A 139 -36.60 -8.33 21.91
N ARG A 140 -37.65 -8.21 21.09
CA ARG A 140 -39.02 -7.93 21.52
C ARG A 140 -39.54 -9.10 22.36
N GLY A 141 -39.61 -8.93 23.68
CA GLY A 141 -40.21 -9.89 24.60
C GLY A 141 -41.23 -9.22 25.51
N MET A 142 -42.51 -9.53 25.31
CA MET A 142 -43.58 -9.25 26.28
C MET A 142 -43.42 -10.22 27.46
N GLY A 143 -43.15 -9.70 28.66
CA GLY A 143 -43.03 -10.52 29.87
C GLY A 143 -43.30 -9.69 31.11
N GLY A 144 -44.46 -9.91 31.74
CA GLY A 144 -44.86 -9.26 32.99
C GLY A 144 -44.05 -9.78 34.17
N GLY A 145 -43.47 -8.86 34.95
CA GLY A 145 -42.72 -9.19 36.15
C GLY A 145 -42.68 -7.99 37.10
N ARG A 146 -43.17 -8.20 38.31
CA ARG A 146 -43.38 -7.23 39.40
C ARG A 146 -42.05 -6.65 39.90
N GLY A 147 -41.92 -5.33 39.94
CA GLY A 147 -40.78 -4.64 40.55
C GLY A 147 -41.14 -3.22 40.99
N MET A 148 -40.85 -2.90 42.24
CA MET A 148 -41.41 -1.81 43.05
C MET A 148 -41.02 -0.39 42.59
N GLY A 149 -42.02 0.49 42.57
CA GLY A 149 -41.94 1.79 43.25
C GLY A 149 -41.04 2.88 42.65
N GLY A 150 -41.67 3.80 41.92
CA GLY A 150 -41.09 5.09 41.55
C GLY A 150 -42.07 5.97 40.77
N GLY A 151 -43.36 5.90 41.11
CA GLY A 151 -44.38 6.73 40.48
C GLY A 151 -44.19 8.21 40.83
N ARG A 152 -43.94 9.03 39.81
CA ARG A 152 -44.53 10.37 39.73
C ARG A 152 -45.36 10.40 38.46
N GLY A 153 -46.65 10.14 38.64
CA GLY A 153 -47.60 10.19 37.54
C GLY A 153 -47.91 11.61 37.09
N MET A 154 -48.58 11.62 35.94
CA MET A 154 -49.55 12.59 35.44
C MET A 154 -49.03 13.90 34.84
N GLY A 155 -49.27 14.02 33.53
CA GLY A 155 -49.23 15.29 32.81
C GLY A 155 -49.40 15.11 31.28
N MET A 156 -50.60 14.76 30.82
CA MET A 156 -51.03 15.18 29.48
C MET A 156 -51.37 16.67 29.58
N GLY A 157 -50.55 17.52 28.97
CA GLY A 157 -50.77 18.96 28.97
C GLY A 157 -49.88 19.64 27.94
N GLY A 158 -50.50 20.21 26.91
CA GLY A 158 -49.83 21.06 25.94
C GLY A 158 -49.25 22.29 26.63
N GLY A 159 -48.00 22.64 26.32
CA GLY A 159 -47.35 23.80 26.91
C GLY A 159 -45.92 24.00 26.41
N ARG A 160 -45.79 24.97 25.50
CA ARG A 160 -44.60 25.74 25.11
C ARG A 160 -43.28 25.34 25.79
N GLY A 161 -42.53 24.45 25.12
CA GLY A 161 -41.09 24.35 25.32
C GLY A 161 -40.38 25.52 24.64
N LYS A 162 -39.92 26.50 25.42
CA LYS A 162 -38.81 27.39 25.04
C LYS A 162 -37.52 26.55 25.01
N GLY A 163 -37.28 25.87 23.89
CA GLY A 163 -35.99 25.28 23.55
C GLY A 163 -35.30 26.17 22.52
N GLY A 164 -34.40 27.03 22.99
CA GLY A 164 -33.51 27.81 22.13
C GLY A 164 -32.40 26.94 21.57
N GLY A 165 -32.10 27.15 20.28
CA GLY A 165 -31.00 26.52 19.53
C GLY A 165 -31.50 26.00 18.19
N ARG A 166 -31.82 26.87 17.22
CA ARG A 166 -30.90 27.32 16.15
C ARG A 166 -30.17 26.13 15.51
N GLY A 167 -30.41 25.71 14.28
CA GLY A 167 -31.19 26.26 13.19
C GLY A 167 -30.96 25.36 11.97
N MET A 168 -31.89 25.44 11.03
CA MET A 168 -31.75 24.84 9.70
C MET A 168 -30.51 25.40 9.01
N GLY A 169 -29.62 24.50 8.58
CA GLY A 169 -28.49 24.80 7.71
C GLY A 169 -28.47 23.82 6.54
N MET A 170 -29.27 24.11 5.51
CA MET A 170 -29.01 23.59 4.16
C MET A 170 -27.68 24.17 3.70
N GLY A 171 -26.59 23.43 3.89
CA GLY A 171 -25.27 23.74 3.35
C GLY A 171 -25.00 22.87 2.14
N GLY A 172 -25.36 23.35 0.95
CA GLY A 172 -24.90 22.77 -0.31
C GLY A 172 -23.39 22.82 -0.40
N GLY A 173 -22.74 21.69 -0.13
CA GLY A 173 -21.34 21.46 -0.48
C GLY A 173 -21.23 21.30 -1.98
N ARG A 174 -21.10 22.42 -2.69
CA ARG A 174 -20.56 22.44 -4.05
C ARG A 174 -19.17 21.81 -3.97
N GLY A 175 -18.94 20.77 -4.78
CA GLY A 175 -17.60 20.45 -5.20
C GLY A 175 -16.98 21.69 -5.83
N MET A 176 -15.86 22.12 -5.29
CA MET A 176 -14.88 23.02 -5.90
C MET A 176 -13.56 22.72 -5.21
N ASP A 177 -12.68 22.16 -6.03
CA ASP A 177 -11.23 22.08 -5.91
C ASP A 177 -10.60 21.97 -4.51
N MET A 178 -10.21 20.74 -4.18
CA MET A 178 -8.86 20.57 -3.65
C MET A 178 -7.92 21.01 -4.77
N SER A 179 -7.66 22.32 -4.88
CA SER A 179 -6.44 22.83 -5.50
C SER A 179 -5.32 22.27 -4.64
N VAL A 180 -4.93 21.04 -4.99
CA VAL A 180 -3.66 20.43 -4.70
C VAL A 180 -2.65 21.53 -4.96
N ALA A 181 -2.17 22.15 -3.88
CA ALA A 181 -0.97 22.95 -3.95
C ALA A 181 0.07 22.02 -4.56
N GLY A 182 0.44 22.35 -5.79
CA GLY A 182 1.14 21.48 -6.69
C GLY A 182 2.44 20.97 -6.08
N ASN A 183 2.85 19.81 -6.62
CA ASN A 183 4.21 19.33 -6.81
C ASN A 183 4.19 17.80 -6.66
N ALA A 184 4.68 16.98 -7.56
CA ALA A 184 5.24 17.16 -8.89
C ALA A 184 5.14 15.77 -9.55
N ILE A 185 5.07 15.79 -10.86
CA ILE A 185 5.25 14.64 -11.75
C ILE A 185 6.61 13.97 -11.40
N PRO A 186 6.71 12.65 -11.12
CA PRO A 186 7.99 11.98 -11.32
C PRO A 186 8.19 11.85 -12.85
N PRO A 187 9.24 12.46 -13.42
CA PRO A 187 9.43 12.48 -14.85
C PRO A 187 9.79 11.09 -15.38
N THR A 188 9.21 10.81 -16.54
CA THR A 188 9.60 9.82 -17.53
C THR A 188 11.11 9.76 -17.73
N ILE A 189 11.65 8.53 -17.81
CA ILE A 189 13.02 8.24 -18.23
C ILE A 189 13.19 8.71 -19.68
N GLU A 190 13.59 9.97 -19.87
CA GLU A 190 14.55 10.32 -20.93
C GLU A 190 15.16 11.73 -20.84
N GLN A 191 15.17 12.38 -19.67
CA GLN A 191 16.06 13.54 -19.42
C GLN A 191 16.08 13.91 -17.93
N ALA A 192 17.08 13.42 -17.19
CA ALA A 192 17.53 14.08 -15.98
C ALA A 192 19.05 13.93 -15.93
N GLY A 193 19.75 15.03 -16.17
CA GLY A 193 21.21 15.06 -16.22
C GLY A 193 21.84 14.46 -14.98
N ARG A 194 23.08 13.98 -15.16
CA ARG A 194 24.07 13.77 -14.10
C ARG A 194 23.83 14.75 -12.95
N LYS A 195 23.25 14.28 -11.84
CA LYS A 195 23.61 14.89 -10.56
C LYS A 195 24.99 14.34 -10.29
N THR A 196 25.98 15.16 -10.60
CA THR A 196 27.41 14.85 -10.47
C THR A 196 27.82 14.70 -9.01
N THR A 197 26.88 14.87 -8.06
CA THR A 197 27.13 15.00 -6.63
C THR A 197 27.07 13.66 -5.90
N ILE A 198 28.24 13.07 -5.68
CA ILE A 198 28.47 11.84 -4.94
C ILE A 198 29.21 12.12 -3.63
N ALA A 199 28.98 11.28 -2.63
CA ALA A 199 29.77 11.34 -1.40
C ALA A 199 31.19 10.82 -1.69
N LYS A 200 32.19 11.64 -1.38
CA LYS A 200 33.60 11.28 -1.43
C LYS A 200 34.16 11.26 -0.02
N VAL A 201 34.94 10.23 0.30
CA VAL A 201 35.60 10.07 1.59
C VAL A 201 37.06 10.48 1.45
N ASP A 202 37.54 11.29 2.38
CA ASP A 202 38.95 11.63 2.54
C ASP A 202 39.62 10.56 3.43
N PRO A 203 40.52 9.72 2.90
CA PRO A 203 41.18 8.67 3.67
C PRO A 203 42.12 9.20 4.76
N ASP A 204 42.62 10.44 4.65
CA ASP A 204 43.56 11.01 5.62
C ASP A 204 42.84 11.50 6.89
N LEU A 205 41.55 11.83 6.77
CA LEU A 205 40.69 12.25 7.89
C LEU A 205 39.79 11.12 8.40
N CYS A 206 39.52 10.10 7.58
CA CYS A 206 38.62 9.01 7.94
C CYS A 206 39.21 8.13 9.05
N THR A 207 38.53 8.07 10.19
CA THR A 207 38.93 7.21 11.33
C THR A 207 38.37 5.79 11.25
N GLY A 208 37.59 5.48 10.21
CA GLY A 208 36.96 4.17 10.04
C GLY A 208 35.85 3.85 11.04
N CYS A 209 35.28 4.85 11.71
CA CYS A 209 34.28 4.66 12.77
C CYS A 209 32.98 3.96 12.34
N GLY A 210 32.69 3.88 11.03
CA GLY A 210 31.54 3.13 10.49
C GLY A 210 30.19 3.84 10.54
N VAL A 211 30.06 5.01 11.17
CA VAL A 211 28.79 5.76 11.30
C VAL A 211 28.09 5.98 9.95
N CYS A 212 28.87 6.33 8.92
CA CYS A 212 28.36 6.53 7.56
C CYS A 212 27.81 5.25 6.89
N VAL A 213 28.26 4.06 7.30
CA VAL A 213 27.75 2.77 6.79
C VAL A 213 26.37 2.51 7.38
N ASP A 214 26.22 2.71 8.69
CA ASP A 214 24.96 2.46 9.41
C ASP A 214 23.86 3.43 8.99
N MET A 215 24.23 4.69 8.74
CA MET A 215 23.28 5.75 8.39
C MET A 215 22.94 5.81 6.89
N CYS A 216 23.56 4.97 6.05
CA CYS A 216 23.30 5.00 4.61
C CYS A 216 22.02 4.22 4.25
N PRO A 217 20.90 4.89 3.90
CA PRO A 217 19.64 4.20 3.59
C PRO A 217 19.73 3.36 2.30
N MET A 218 20.68 3.71 1.43
CA MET A 218 20.91 3.01 0.16
C MET A 218 21.88 1.84 0.28
N GLY A 219 22.52 1.65 1.45
CA GLY A 219 23.61 0.68 1.61
C GLY A 219 24.77 0.94 0.64
N ALA A 220 25.00 2.20 0.29
CA ALA A 220 26.00 2.61 -0.69
C ALA A 220 27.41 2.74 -0.09
N ILE A 221 27.58 2.66 1.23
CA ILE A 221 28.89 2.84 1.88
C ILE A 221 29.30 1.52 2.51
N SER A 222 30.57 1.14 2.37
CA SER A 222 31.16 -0.05 2.96
C SER A 222 32.51 0.27 3.59
N LEU A 223 32.83 -0.35 4.71
CA LEU A 223 34.12 -0.17 5.37
C LEU A 223 35.12 -1.20 4.84
N ARG A 224 36.26 -0.74 4.30
CA ARG A 224 37.38 -1.59 3.87
C ARG A 224 38.69 -0.96 4.36
N ASP A 225 39.55 -1.76 4.97
CA ASP A 225 40.85 -1.31 5.49
C ASP A 225 40.76 -0.09 6.44
N ASN A 226 39.75 -0.08 7.31
CA ASN A 226 39.42 1.05 8.20
C ASN A 226 39.14 2.39 7.49
N THR A 227 38.81 2.37 6.20
CA THR A 227 38.35 3.54 5.45
C THR A 227 36.98 3.27 4.83
N ALA A 228 36.11 4.28 4.86
CA ALA A 228 34.81 4.18 4.20
C ALA A 228 34.96 4.29 2.67
N GLN A 229 34.36 3.37 1.93
CA GLN A 229 34.28 3.39 0.47
C GLN A 229 32.83 3.56 0.03
N VAL A 230 32.62 4.43 -0.95
CA VAL A 230 31.28 4.74 -1.49
C VAL A 230 31.10 4.07 -2.84
N ASP A 231 30.02 3.30 -2.98
CA ASP A 231 29.53 2.74 -4.23
C ASP A 231 28.76 3.81 -5.00
N VAL A 232 29.42 4.35 -6.02
CA VAL A 232 28.88 5.42 -6.87
C VAL A 232 27.62 5.02 -7.65
N GLN A 233 27.34 3.73 -7.83
CA GLN A 233 26.13 3.27 -8.52
C GLN A 233 24.91 3.25 -7.60
N LYS A 234 25.14 3.12 -6.29
CA LYS A 234 24.08 3.11 -5.26
C LYS A 234 23.94 4.44 -4.53
N CYS A 235 24.98 5.27 -4.55
CA CYS A 235 24.98 6.56 -3.89
C CYS A 235 24.01 7.52 -4.59
N THR A 236 23.05 8.03 -3.83
CA THR A 236 22.07 9.01 -4.31
C THR A 236 22.49 10.45 -4.01
N GLY A 237 23.64 10.65 -3.35
CA GLY A 237 24.12 11.99 -2.95
C GLY A 237 23.27 12.66 -1.86
N CYS A 238 22.63 11.87 -0.99
CA CYS A 238 21.69 12.38 0.02
C CYS A 238 22.31 13.24 1.15
N GLY A 239 23.63 13.19 1.34
CA GLY A 239 24.35 14.05 2.31
C GLY A 239 24.34 13.60 3.76
N ILE A 240 23.53 12.60 4.14
CA ILE A 240 23.42 12.11 5.52
C ILE A 240 24.80 11.71 6.10
N CYS A 241 25.65 11.09 5.27
CA CYS A 241 26.98 10.69 5.70
C CYS A 241 27.96 11.85 5.92
N GLU A 242 27.75 13.00 5.27
CA GLU A 242 28.54 14.22 5.50
C GLU A 242 28.14 14.86 6.83
N ASP A 243 26.84 15.02 7.07
CA ASP A 243 26.31 15.64 8.30
C ASP A 243 26.65 14.84 9.57
N GLU A 244 26.59 13.52 9.48
CA GLU A 244 26.84 12.63 10.62
C GLU A 244 28.32 12.23 10.77
N CYS A 245 29.21 12.76 9.92
CA CYS A 245 30.64 12.44 10.03
C CYS A 245 31.28 13.23 11.19
N PRO A 246 31.68 12.59 12.31
CA PRO A 246 32.20 13.30 13.47
C PRO A 246 33.55 13.99 13.22
N VAL A 247 34.27 13.55 12.19
CA VAL A 247 35.59 14.07 11.79
C VAL A 247 35.53 14.90 10.51
N GLY A 248 34.34 15.05 9.90
CA GLY A 248 34.18 15.78 8.63
C GLY A 248 34.95 15.19 7.45
N ALA A 249 35.22 13.87 7.46
CA ALA A 249 35.98 13.19 6.41
C ALA A 249 35.17 12.90 5.14
N ILE A 250 33.92 13.34 5.04
CA ILE A 250 33.04 13.06 3.91
C ILE A 250 32.54 14.38 3.33
N SER A 251 32.59 14.52 2.00
CA SER A 251 32.09 15.70 1.30
C SER A 251 31.31 15.30 0.05
N LEU A 252 30.28 16.06 -0.29
CA LEU A 252 29.51 15.89 -1.51
C LEU A 252 30.16 16.64 -2.69
N GLN A 253 30.46 15.94 -3.79
CA GLN A 253 31.08 16.51 -5.02
C GLN A 253 30.37 16.04 -6.27
#